data_AF-A0A0L0FIA5-F1
#
_entry.id   AF-A0A0L0FIA5-F1
#
_cell.length_a   1.000
_cell.length_b   1.000
_cell.length_c   1.000
_cell.angle_alpha   90.00
_cell.angle_beta   90.00
_cell.angle_gamma   90.00
#
_symmetry.space_group_name_H-M   'P 1'
#
loop_
_entity.id
_entity.type
_entity.pdbx_description
1 polymer ?
#
loop_
_entity_poly.entity_id
_entity_poly.type
_entity_poly.pdbx_seq_one_letter_code
_entity_poly.pdbx_strand_id
1 'polypeptide(L)'
;MWPAEEGLYLAQANLSPYSGDTVHQSPLVLAVVWIASMLRGEAGVAVLCIALDCLLAYGLVYTWRLHAQWLTLKDDDANRKAPPVIKSVDSYSAHLPTLVAVLYLLSPYTVLTCVSLSSAPVLYLAVLASFAFALRASYNLSTLILALATCVSHYSIVLLPAITLILISEQSSKLGGGRQRQPAVVPVVLYACWLFALLYISSLLSQSWDFVPASFYFT
;
A
#
# COMPACT_ATOMS: atom_id res chain seq x y z
N MET A 1 -9.24 -24.61 7.41
CA MET A 1 -7.88 -24.45 7.93
C MET A 1 -7.21 -23.43 7.05
N TRP A 2 -7.02 -22.23 7.58
CA TRP A 2 -6.45 -21.11 6.83
C TRP A 2 -4.93 -21.35 6.65
N PRO A 3 -4.29 -21.01 5.52
CA PRO A 3 -2.85 -21.24 5.34
C PRO A 3 -2.00 -20.61 6.44
N ALA A 4 -2.41 -19.43 6.94
CA ALA A 4 -1.73 -18.80 8.06
C ALA A 4 -2.06 -19.43 9.42
N GLU A 5 -3.18 -20.15 9.59
CA GLU A 5 -3.38 -20.99 10.78
C GLU A 5 -2.41 -22.16 10.80
N GLU A 6 -2.19 -22.82 9.66
CA GLU A 6 -1.23 -23.92 9.55
C GLU A 6 0.20 -23.45 9.82
N GLY A 7 0.60 -22.32 9.24
CA GLY A 7 1.87 -21.66 9.56
C GLY A 7 2.00 -21.29 11.04
N LEU A 8 0.93 -20.82 11.67
CA LEU A 8 0.90 -20.50 13.10
C LEU A 8 1.03 -21.74 13.97
N TYR A 9 0.35 -22.83 13.57
CA TYR A 9 0.36 -24.10 14.27
C TYR A 9 1.75 -24.75 14.22
N LEU A 10 2.42 -24.67 13.06
CA LEU A 10 3.80 -25.11 12.89
C LEU A 10 4.78 -24.25 13.69
N ALA A 11 4.58 -22.93 13.71
CA ALA A 11 5.40 -22.02 14.52
C ALA A 11 5.28 -22.30 16.02
N GLN A 12 4.08 -22.61 16.51
CA GLN A 12 3.85 -23.04 17.90
C GLN A 12 4.49 -24.39 18.23
N ALA A 13 4.70 -25.24 17.22
CA ALA A 13 5.39 -26.52 17.36
C ALA A 13 6.92 -26.43 17.25
N ASN A 14 7.52 -25.23 17.27
CA ASN A 14 8.95 -24.99 17.02
C ASN A 14 9.45 -25.49 15.65
N LEU A 15 8.53 -25.67 14.69
CA LEU A 15 8.86 -25.98 13.30
C LEU A 15 8.87 -24.69 12.49
N SER A 16 9.61 -24.65 11.37
CA SER A 16 9.60 -23.45 10.53
C SER A 16 8.18 -23.28 9.94
N PRO A 17 7.61 -22.06 9.91
CA PRO A 17 6.27 -21.81 9.36
C PRO A 17 6.14 -22.17 7.88
N TYR A 18 7.28 -22.36 7.21
CA TYR A 18 7.45 -22.71 5.80
C TYR A 18 7.68 -24.21 5.56
N SER A 19 7.65 -25.03 6.62
CA SER A 19 7.74 -26.50 6.50
C SER A 19 6.48 -27.13 5.89
N GLY A 20 5.36 -26.40 5.89
CA GLY A 20 4.13 -26.76 5.17
C GLY A 20 4.10 -26.13 3.78
N ASP A 21 3.51 -26.85 2.81
CA ASP A 21 3.40 -26.44 1.40
C ASP A 21 2.45 -25.24 1.18
N THR A 22 1.83 -24.75 2.24
CA THR A 22 0.67 -23.84 2.17
C THR A 22 1.05 -22.36 2.35
N VAL A 23 2.24 -22.06 2.93
CA VAL A 23 2.61 -20.70 3.35
C VAL A 23 3.69 -20.10 2.44
N HIS A 24 3.28 -19.22 1.54
CA HIS A 24 4.19 -18.46 0.65
C HIS A 24 4.28 -16.96 0.97
N GLN A 25 3.71 -16.53 2.10
CA GLN A 25 3.70 -15.11 2.48
C GLN A 25 4.96 -14.72 3.24
N SER A 26 5.31 -13.43 3.20
CA SER A 26 6.51 -12.95 3.89
C SER A 26 6.39 -13.04 5.42
N PRO A 27 7.50 -13.29 6.13
CA PRO A 27 7.51 -13.41 7.60
C PRO A 27 6.94 -12.18 8.31
N LEU A 28 7.03 -11.00 7.69
CA LEU A 28 6.49 -9.74 8.21
C LEU A 28 4.96 -9.76 8.29
N VAL A 29 4.28 -10.27 7.25
CA VAL A 29 2.81 -10.36 7.25
C VAL A 29 2.35 -11.38 8.30
N LEU A 30 3.04 -12.51 8.38
CA LEU A 30 2.81 -13.52 9.42
C LEU A 30 2.99 -12.95 10.83
N ALA A 31 4.03 -12.14 11.06
CA ALA A 31 4.26 -11.51 12.35
C ALA A 31 3.12 -10.56 12.75
N VAL A 32 2.61 -9.76 11.81
CA VAL A 32 1.48 -8.85 12.06
C VAL A 32 0.20 -9.62 12.38
N VAL A 33 -0.08 -10.68 11.61
CA VAL A 33 -1.22 -11.56 11.86
C VAL A 33 -1.09 -12.27 13.21
N TRP A 34 0.10 -12.75 13.55
CA TRP A 34 0.37 -13.40 14.83
C TRP A 34 0.11 -12.44 16.00
N ILE A 35 0.63 -11.21 15.93
CA ILE A 35 0.37 -10.16 16.93
C ILE A 35 -1.14 -9.89 17.05
N ALA A 36 -1.85 -9.79 15.93
CA ALA A 36 -3.30 -9.56 15.92
C ALA A 36 -4.07 -10.74 16.56
N SER A 37 -3.67 -11.97 16.28
CA SER A 37 -4.26 -13.18 16.86
C SER A 37 -3.98 -13.29 18.37
N MET A 38 -2.83 -12.81 18.84
CA MET A 38 -2.45 -12.81 20.27
C MET A 38 -3.35 -11.90 21.11
N LEU A 39 -3.93 -10.84 20.51
CA LEU A 39 -4.75 -9.86 21.21
C LEU A 39 -6.17 -10.38 21.50
N ARG A 40 -6.82 -11.05 20.52
CA ARG A 40 -8.25 -11.46 20.61
C ARG A 40 -8.61 -12.73 19.81
N GLY A 41 -7.65 -13.57 19.43
CA GLY A 41 -7.89 -14.78 18.62
C GLY A 41 -8.45 -14.44 17.24
N GLU A 42 -9.36 -15.27 16.72
CA GLU A 42 -10.00 -15.10 15.40
C GLU A 42 -10.75 -13.75 15.27
N ALA A 43 -11.42 -13.32 16.35
CA ALA A 43 -12.11 -12.03 16.38
C ALA A 43 -11.14 -10.84 16.25
N GLY A 44 -9.91 -10.99 16.76
CA GLY A 44 -8.86 -9.98 16.61
C GLY A 44 -8.46 -9.76 15.15
N VAL A 45 -8.30 -10.85 14.40
CA VAL A 45 -7.96 -10.80 12.98
C VAL A 45 -9.13 -10.23 12.16
N ALA A 46 -10.36 -10.64 12.45
CA ALA A 46 -11.55 -10.07 11.79
C ALA A 46 -11.69 -8.56 12.02
N VAL A 47 -11.48 -8.09 13.26
CA VAL A 47 -11.49 -6.65 13.58
C VAL A 47 -10.38 -5.91 12.83
N LEU A 48 -9.18 -6.50 12.72
CA LEU A 48 -8.08 -5.93 11.95
C LEU A 48 -8.43 -5.80 10.46
N CYS A 49 -9.04 -6.83 9.85
CA CYS A 49 -9.51 -6.77 8.46
C CYS A 49 -10.55 -5.66 8.24
N ILE A 50 -11.56 -5.56 9.11
CA ILE A 50 -12.58 -4.51 9.03
C ILE A 50 -11.94 -3.11 9.20
N ALA A 51 -10.99 -2.96 10.12
CA ALA A 51 -10.28 -1.71 10.34
C ALA A 51 -9.45 -1.30 9.12
N LEU A 52 -8.77 -2.26 8.48
CA LEU A 52 -8.00 -2.04 7.25
C LEU A 52 -8.89 -1.63 6.08
N ASP A 53 -10.05 -2.27 5.90
CA ASP A 53 -11.01 -1.90 4.85
C ASP A 53 -11.61 -0.50 5.09
N CYS A 54 -11.94 -0.17 6.34
CA CYS A 54 -12.35 1.19 6.70
C CYS A 54 -11.24 2.22 6.39
N LEU A 55 -9.99 1.89 6.72
CA LEU A 55 -8.85 2.76 6.48
C LEU A 55 -8.55 2.91 4.98
N LEU A 56 -8.76 1.86 4.19
CA LEU A 56 -8.65 1.88 2.73
C LEU A 56 -9.72 2.78 2.11
N ALA A 57 -10.98 2.64 2.53
CA ALA A 57 -12.08 3.49 2.10
C ALA A 57 -11.83 4.96 2.45
N TYR A 58 -11.35 5.23 3.67
CA TYR A 58 -10.93 6.57 4.08
C TYR A 58 -9.77 7.10 3.22
N GLY A 59 -8.77 6.26 2.96
CA GLY A 59 -7.64 6.59 2.10
C GLY A 59 -8.05 6.96 0.68
N LEU A 60 -9.07 6.31 0.12
CA LEU A 60 -9.59 6.61 -1.23
C LEU A 60 -10.21 8.01 -1.28
N VAL A 61 -11.03 8.36 -0.28
CA VAL A 61 -11.59 9.72 -0.17
C VAL A 61 -10.48 10.74 0.03
N TYR A 62 -9.49 10.41 0.87
CA TYR A 62 -8.38 11.30 1.19
C TYR A 62 -7.51 11.60 -0.03
N THR A 63 -7.12 10.57 -0.78
CA THR A 63 -6.33 10.69 -2.01
C THR A 63 -7.08 11.44 -3.10
N TRP A 64 -8.38 11.18 -3.27
CA TRP A 64 -9.21 11.97 -4.19
C TRP A 64 -9.23 13.44 -3.83
N ARG A 65 -9.40 13.79 -2.55
CA ARG A 65 -9.40 15.20 -2.10
C ARG A 65 -8.08 15.91 -2.40
N LEU A 66 -6.96 15.23 -2.19
CA LEU A 66 -5.64 15.76 -2.55
C LEU A 66 -5.51 15.97 -4.06
N HIS A 67 -5.96 15.01 -4.86
CA HIS A 67 -5.91 15.10 -6.32
C HIS A 67 -6.83 16.20 -6.86
N ALA A 68 -8.04 16.33 -6.30
CA ALA A 68 -9.00 17.37 -6.66
C ALA A 68 -8.46 18.77 -6.37
N GLN A 69 -7.81 18.98 -5.21
CA GLN A 69 -7.12 20.23 -4.89
C GLN A 69 -6.02 20.55 -5.91
N TRP A 70 -5.23 19.54 -6.28
CA TRP A 70 -4.21 19.67 -7.32
C TRP A 70 -4.78 20.08 -8.68
N LEU A 71 -5.91 19.49 -9.09
CA LEU A 71 -6.60 19.89 -10.32
C LEU A 71 -7.07 21.33 -10.26
N THR A 72 -7.72 21.76 -9.17
CA THR A 72 -8.23 23.13 -9.05
C THR A 72 -7.14 24.18 -9.14
N LEU A 73 -5.96 23.93 -8.57
CA LEU A 73 -4.81 24.84 -8.67
C LEU A 73 -4.27 24.94 -10.10
N LYS A 74 -4.22 23.81 -10.82
CA LYS A 74 -3.77 23.75 -12.21
C LYS A 74 -4.77 24.39 -13.16
N ASP A 75 -6.06 24.26 -12.85
CA ASP A 75 -7.13 24.93 -13.57
C ASP A 75 -7.12 26.43 -13.30
N ASP A 76 -6.84 26.93 -12.10
CA ASP A 76 -6.68 28.38 -11.87
C ASP A 76 -5.53 28.99 -12.69
N ASP A 77 -4.41 28.27 -12.84
CA ASP A 77 -3.30 28.66 -13.71
C ASP A 77 -3.69 28.64 -15.21
N ALA A 78 -4.56 27.71 -15.63
CA ALA A 78 -5.02 27.57 -17.01
C ALA A 78 -6.22 28.48 -17.38
N ASN A 79 -7.14 28.70 -16.44
CA ASN A 79 -8.34 29.52 -16.52
C ASN A 79 -8.01 31.01 -16.60
N ARG A 80 -6.82 31.41 -16.14
CA ARG A 80 -6.22 32.72 -16.45
C ARG A 80 -6.03 32.94 -17.96
N LYS A 81 -6.17 31.90 -18.80
CA LYS A 81 -6.04 31.91 -20.27
C LYS A 81 -7.25 31.35 -21.04
N ALA A 82 -8.32 30.86 -20.40
CA ALA A 82 -9.42 30.14 -21.08
C ALA A 82 -10.83 30.74 -20.83
N PRO A 83 -11.80 30.60 -21.77
CA PRO A 83 -13.16 31.15 -21.65
C PRO A 83 -14.06 30.38 -20.67
N PRO A 84 -15.10 31.03 -20.10
CA PRO A 84 -15.79 30.63 -18.86
C PRO A 84 -16.75 29.42 -18.93
N VAL A 85 -16.71 28.60 -19.99
CA VAL A 85 -17.75 27.59 -20.27
C VAL A 85 -17.57 26.28 -19.48
N ILE A 86 -16.40 26.02 -18.89
CA ILE A 86 -16.07 24.74 -18.22
C ILE A 86 -16.11 24.88 -16.68
N LYS A 87 -17.15 25.48 -16.09
CA LYS A 87 -17.28 25.64 -14.62
C LYS A 87 -18.36 24.79 -13.96
N SER A 88 -19.07 23.96 -14.72
CA SER A 88 -20.28 23.26 -14.25
C SER A 88 -20.05 21.84 -13.71
N VAL A 89 -18.83 21.28 -13.81
CA VAL A 89 -18.54 19.90 -13.37
C VAL A 89 -18.17 19.81 -11.88
N ASP A 90 -17.82 20.93 -11.24
CA ASP A 90 -17.23 20.93 -9.90
C ASP A 90 -18.23 20.61 -8.76
N SER A 91 -19.52 20.90 -8.96
CA SER A 91 -20.51 20.76 -7.88
C SER A 91 -20.95 19.30 -7.63
N TYR A 92 -20.96 18.45 -8.67
CA TYR A 92 -21.22 17.01 -8.51
C TYR A 92 -20.02 16.27 -7.90
N SER A 93 -18.80 16.78 -8.06
CA SER A 93 -17.55 16.15 -7.64
C SER A 93 -17.38 16.00 -6.12
N ALA A 94 -18.05 16.84 -5.31
CA ALA A 94 -17.86 16.85 -3.87
C ALA A 94 -18.40 15.58 -3.15
N HIS A 95 -19.50 15.01 -3.65
CA HIS A 95 -20.15 13.85 -3.02
C HIS A 95 -19.77 12.51 -3.68
N LEU A 96 -19.30 12.53 -4.92
CA LEU A 96 -18.82 11.35 -5.65
C LEU A 96 -17.77 10.51 -4.90
N PRO A 97 -16.69 11.07 -4.30
CA PRO A 97 -15.70 10.25 -3.61
C PRO A 97 -16.27 9.53 -2.39
N THR A 98 -17.19 10.17 -1.67
CA THR A 98 -17.88 9.55 -0.53
C THR A 98 -18.80 8.42 -1.00
N LEU A 99 -19.51 8.62 -2.11
CA LEU A 99 -20.33 7.57 -2.71
C LEU A 99 -19.48 6.38 -3.19
N VAL A 100 -18.35 6.64 -3.84
CA VAL A 100 -17.42 5.58 -4.28
C VAL A 100 -16.87 4.80 -3.08
N ALA A 101 -16.53 5.47 -1.98
CA ALA A 101 -16.06 4.81 -0.76
C ALA A 101 -17.16 3.96 -0.09
N VAL A 102 -18.40 4.45 -0.07
CA VAL A 102 -19.55 3.69 0.45
C VAL A 102 -19.85 2.48 -0.45
N LEU A 103 -19.85 2.66 -1.78
CA LEU A 103 -20.04 1.57 -2.74
C LEU A 103 -18.92 0.52 -2.66
N TYR A 104 -17.68 0.96 -2.39
CA TYR A 104 -16.55 0.07 -2.15
C TYR A 104 -16.74 -0.76 -0.87
N LEU A 105 -17.10 -0.12 0.25
CA LEU A 105 -17.37 -0.81 1.51
C LEU A 105 -18.54 -1.79 1.42
N LEU A 106 -19.57 -1.43 0.64
CA LEU A 106 -20.75 -2.29 0.42
C LEU A 106 -20.53 -3.33 -0.68
N SER A 107 -19.34 -3.38 -1.29
CA SER A 107 -19.07 -4.35 -2.34
C SER A 107 -19.03 -5.77 -1.75
N PRO A 108 -19.64 -6.77 -2.40
CA PRO A 108 -19.56 -8.15 -1.92
C PRO A 108 -18.11 -8.66 -1.88
N TYR A 109 -17.21 -8.04 -2.65
CA TYR A 109 -15.80 -8.38 -2.71
C TYR A 109 -15.05 -8.02 -1.41
N THR A 110 -15.30 -6.86 -0.82
CA THR A 110 -14.69 -6.44 0.46
C THR A 110 -15.14 -7.33 1.62
N VAL A 111 -16.44 -7.66 1.65
CA VAL A 111 -16.99 -8.62 2.61
C VAL A 111 -16.33 -9.99 2.45
N LEU A 112 -16.16 -10.46 1.21
CA LEU A 112 -15.52 -11.74 0.94
C LEU A 112 -14.03 -11.75 1.34
N THR A 113 -13.28 -10.67 1.12
CA THR A 113 -11.88 -10.57 1.54
C THR A 113 -11.72 -10.51 3.06
N CYS A 114 -12.66 -9.86 3.76
CA CYS A 114 -12.75 -9.88 5.23
C CYS A 114 -13.03 -11.29 5.76
N VAL A 115 -14.01 -12.00 5.18
CA VAL A 115 -14.37 -13.37 5.58
C VAL A 115 -13.25 -14.36 5.25
N SER A 116 -12.53 -14.15 4.15
CA SER A 116 -11.44 -15.02 3.72
C SER A 116 -10.12 -14.75 4.46
N LEU A 117 -10.09 -13.80 5.41
CA LEU A 117 -8.87 -13.36 6.11
C LEU A 117 -7.70 -13.13 5.13
N SER A 118 -7.97 -12.46 4.02
CA SER A 118 -6.96 -12.27 2.98
C SER A 118 -5.98 -11.14 3.34
N SER A 119 -4.73 -11.24 2.90
CA SER A 119 -3.75 -10.15 2.95
C SER A 119 -3.96 -9.08 1.86
N ALA A 120 -4.94 -9.29 0.97
CA ALA A 120 -5.31 -8.35 -0.10
C ALA A 120 -5.59 -6.91 0.37
N PRO A 121 -6.41 -6.64 1.40
CA PRO A 121 -6.65 -5.27 1.88
C PRO A 121 -5.39 -4.57 2.39
N VAL A 122 -4.45 -5.30 3.01
CA VAL A 122 -3.14 -4.76 3.42
C VAL A 122 -2.37 -4.27 2.20
N LEU A 123 -2.37 -5.06 1.12
CA LEU A 123 -1.70 -4.71 -0.12
C LEU A 123 -2.30 -3.45 -0.76
N TYR A 124 -3.63 -3.42 -0.90
CA TYR A 124 -4.33 -2.28 -1.49
C TYR A 124 -4.11 -1.00 -0.68
N LEU A 125 -4.10 -1.11 0.65
CA LEU A 125 -3.85 0.01 1.54
C LEU A 125 -2.40 0.51 1.42
N ALA A 126 -1.43 -0.39 1.38
CA ALA A 126 -0.03 -0.02 1.21
C ALA A 126 0.20 0.68 -0.15
N VAL A 127 -0.38 0.15 -1.23
CA VAL A 127 -0.32 0.78 -2.56
C VAL A 127 -0.95 2.17 -2.55
N LEU A 128 -2.15 2.30 -1.99
CA LEU A 128 -2.86 3.58 -1.92
C LEU A 128 -2.12 4.60 -1.07
N ALA A 129 -1.57 4.18 0.07
CA ALA A 129 -0.76 5.03 0.93
C ALA A 129 0.51 5.49 0.19
N SER A 130 1.21 4.59 -0.51
CA SER A 130 2.40 4.94 -1.30
C SER A 130 2.09 6.02 -2.34
N PHE A 131 0.94 5.90 -3.03
CA PHE A 131 0.44 6.89 -3.97
C PHE A 131 0.10 8.23 -3.29
N ALA A 132 -0.59 8.20 -2.15
CA ALA A 132 -0.93 9.38 -1.38
C ALA A 132 0.32 10.16 -0.93
N PHE A 133 1.35 9.44 -0.47
CA PHE A 133 2.64 10.03 -0.08
C PHE A 133 3.45 10.51 -1.30
N ALA A 134 3.31 9.86 -2.46
CA ALA A 134 3.91 10.33 -3.71
C ALA A 134 3.33 11.70 -4.12
N LEU A 135 2.00 11.85 -4.05
CA LEU A 135 1.31 13.14 -4.30
C LEU A 135 1.73 14.24 -3.31
N ARG A 136 2.09 13.88 -2.08
CA ARG A 136 2.64 14.83 -1.10
C ARG A 136 4.12 15.18 -1.34
N ALA A 137 4.77 14.56 -2.32
CA ALA A 137 6.20 14.69 -2.63
C ALA A 137 7.15 14.25 -1.48
N SER A 138 6.71 13.31 -0.64
CA SER A 138 7.58 12.73 0.40
C SER A 138 8.25 11.46 -0.12
N TYR A 139 9.50 11.57 -0.58
CA TYR A 139 10.26 10.46 -1.17
C TYR A 139 10.39 9.27 -0.21
N ASN A 140 10.93 9.50 0.99
CA ASN A 140 11.25 8.44 1.95
C ASN A 140 10.03 7.59 2.33
N LEU A 141 8.90 8.23 2.66
CA LEU A 141 7.69 7.52 3.07
C LEU A 141 7.03 6.78 1.91
N SER A 142 6.99 7.40 0.72
CA SER A 142 6.39 6.76 -0.46
C SER A 142 7.18 5.51 -0.88
N THR A 143 8.51 5.59 -0.90
CA THR A 143 9.39 4.45 -1.25
C THR A 143 9.41 3.37 -0.17
N LEU A 144 9.36 3.75 1.12
CA LEU A 144 9.29 2.80 2.24
C LEU A 144 8.00 1.99 2.18
N ILE A 145 6.86 2.67 1.99
CA ILE A 145 5.55 2.01 1.93
C ILE A 145 5.45 1.15 0.67
N LEU A 146 6.05 1.57 -0.45
CA LEU A 146 6.15 0.73 -1.64
C LEU A 146 7.01 -0.52 -1.39
N ALA A 147 8.13 -0.39 -0.66
CA ALA A 147 8.96 -1.53 -0.28
C ALA A 147 8.18 -2.51 0.61
N LEU A 148 7.41 -2.00 1.58
CA LEU A 148 6.48 -2.81 2.37
C LEU A 148 5.44 -3.51 1.48
N ALA A 149 4.85 -2.81 0.52
CA ALA A 149 3.89 -3.40 -0.42
C ALA A 149 4.52 -4.55 -1.23
N THR A 150 5.78 -4.40 -1.66
CA THR A 150 6.50 -5.48 -2.36
C THR A 150 6.87 -6.65 -1.45
N CYS A 151 7.08 -6.42 -0.16
CA CYS A 151 7.21 -7.51 0.82
C CYS A 151 5.88 -8.25 1.04
N VAL A 152 4.73 -7.62 0.81
CA VAL A 152 3.40 -8.27 0.91
C VAL A 152 3.06 -9.01 -0.39
N SER A 153 3.36 -8.42 -1.54
CA SER A 153 3.12 -9.03 -2.85
C SER A 153 4.17 -8.57 -3.87
N HIS A 154 4.89 -9.54 -4.44
CA HIS A 154 5.91 -9.30 -5.46
C HIS A 154 5.40 -8.49 -6.66
N TYR A 155 4.11 -8.63 -7.01
CA TYR A 155 3.49 -7.92 -8.13
C TYR A 155 3.53 -6.39 -7.99
N SER A 156 3.63 -5.87 -6.76
CA SER A 156 3.70 -4.42 -6.53
C SER A 156 4.99 -3.77 -7.03
N ILE A 157 6.01 -4.53 -7.45
CA ILE A 157 7.23 -3.98 -8.06
C ILE A 157 6.93 -3.24 -9.37
N VAL A 158 5.87 -3.65 -10.08
CA VAL A 158 5.44 -3.03 -11.34
C VAL A 158 4.93 -1.60 -11.13
N LEU A 159 4.54 -1.22 -9.90
CA LEU A 159 4.12 0.14 -9.58
C LEU A 159 5.28 1.13 -9.38
N LEU A 160 6.52 0.65 -9.25
CA LEU A 160 7.71 1.49 -9.08
C LEU A 160 7.88 2.54 -10.20
N PRO A 161 7.78 2.21 -11.50
CA PRO A 161 7.85 3.21 -12.57
C PRO A 161 6.73 4.27 -12.46
N ALA A 162 5.50 3.87 -12.10
CA ALA A 162 4.40 4.81 -11.95
C ALA A 162 4.64 5.82 -10.81
N ILE A 163 5.11 5.34 -9.66
CA ILE A 163 5.34 6.17 -8.47
C ILE A 163 6.54 7.11 -8.67
N THR A 164 7.62 6.63 -9.30
CA THR A 164 8.79 7.46 -9.60
C THR A 164 8.45 8.59 -10.58
N LEU A 165 7.61 8.33 -11.58
CA LEU A 165 7.12 9.38 -12.49
C LEU A 165 6.33 10.47 -11.74
N ILE A 166 5.43 10.08 -10.84
CA ILE A 166 4.63 11.02 -10.05
C ILE A 166 5.50 11.88 -9.14
N LEU A 167 6.51 11.28 -8.50
CA LEU A 167 7.46 12.02 -7.66
C LEU A 167 8.25 13.06 -8.47
N ILE A 168 8.67 12.71 -9.70
CA ILE A 168 9.39 13.63 -10.58
C ILE A 168 8.46 14.78 -11.06
N SER A 169 7.20 14.50 -11.38
CA SER A 169 6.25 15.53 -11.81
C SER A 169 5.91 16.51 -10.68
N GLU A 170 5.67 16.00 -9.48
CA GLU A 170 5.39 16.82 -8.28
C GLU A 170 6.60 17.64 -7.84
N GLN A 171 7.80 17.11 -8.05
CA GLN A 171 9.02 17.85 -7.81
C GLN A 171 9.12 19.04 -8.77
N SER A 172 8.79 18.86 -10.05
CA SER A 172 8.88 19.96 -11.04
C SER A 172 7.89 21.09 -10.76
N SER A 173 6.75 20.81 -10.12
CA SER A 173 5.75 21.84 -9.80
C SER A 173 6.10 22.62 -8.53
N LYS A 174 6.67 21.96 -7.50
CA LYS A 174 7.10 22.63 -6.26
C LYS A 174 8.44 23.37 -6.38
N LEU A 175 9.27 23.05 -7.37
CA LEU A 175 10.59 23.65 -7.60
C LEU A 175 10.58 24.99 -8.38
N GLY A 176 9.46 25.72 -8.39
CA GLY A 176 9.37 27.06 -9.01
C GLY A 176 10.33 28.13 -8.46
N GLY A 177 11.18 27.81 -7.48
CA GLY A 177 12.27 28.67 -7.00
C GLY A 177 13.50 27.85 -6.60
N GLY A 178 14.55 27.87 -7.43
CA GLY A 178 15.96 27.61 -7.10
C GLY A 178 16.38 26.25 -6.53
N ARG A 179 15.47 25.36 -6.13
CA ARG A 179 15.80 24.11 -5.47
C ARG A 179 16.21 23.05 -6.51
N GLN A 180 17.32 22.37 -6.25
CA GLN A 180 17.96 21.44 -7.18
C GLN A 180 17.04 20.25 -7.49
N ARG A 181 16.81 19.98 -8.79
CA ARG A 181 16.08 18.80 -9.25
C ARG A 181 16.82 17.55 -8.78
N GLN A 182 16.18 16.72 -7.95
CA GLN A 182 16.73 15.40 -7.66
C GLN A 182 16.59 14.50 -8.89
N PRO A 183 17.62 13.71 -9.22
CA PRO A 183 17.56 12.78 -10.34
C PRO A 183 16.61 11.62 -10.03
N ALA A 184 15.98 11.07 -11.07
CA ALA A 184 15.08 9.90 -10.99
C ALA A 184 15.70 8.67 -10.29
N VAL A 185 17.03 8.64 -10.20
CA VAL A 185 17.81 7.59 -9.55
C VAL A 185 17.62 7.58 -8.02
N VAL A 186 17.36 8.74 -7.39
CA VAL A 186 17.23 8.85 -5.92
C VAL A 186 16.11 7.98 -5.35
N PRO A 187 14.84 8.06 -5.81
CA PRO A 187 13.77 7.23 -5.26
C PRO A 187 13.98 5.72 -5.54
N VAL A 188 14.66 5.37 -6.65
CA VAL A 188 14.97 3.97 -6.98
C VAL A 188 16.00 3.40 -6.00
N VAL A 189 17.07 4.15 -5.73
CA VAL A 189 18.10 3.74 -4.76
C VAL A 189 17.51 3.67 -3.34
N LEU A 190 16.71 4.65 -2.94
CA LEU A 190 16.02 4.64 -1.64
C LEU A 190 15.10 3.42 -1.51
N TYR A 191 14.31 3.11 -2.54
CA TYR A 191 13.48 1.91 -2.55
C TYR A 191 14.31 0.64 -2.38
N ALA A 192 15.41 0.50 -3.12
CA ALA A 192 16.31 -0.65 -3.00
C ALA A 192 16.92 -0.78 -1.60
N CYS A 193 17.36 0.33 -1.00
CA CYS A 193 17.86 0.37 0.37
C CYS A 193 16.79 -0.07 1.38
N TRP A 194 15.55 0.44 1.26
CA TRP A 194 14.45 0.05 2.14
C TRP A 194 14.06 -1.41 1.99
N LEU A 195 14.02 -1.92 0.76
CA LEU A 195 13.73 -3.32 0.48
C LEU A 195 14.80 -4.23 1.09
N PHE A 196 16.08 -3.89 0.93
CA PHE A 196 17.16 -4.65 1.55
C PHE A 196 17.10 -4.63 3.08
N ALA A 197 16.82 -3.47 3.68
CA ALA A 197 16.64 -3.34 5.11
C ALA A 197 15.46 -4.20 5.64
N LEU A 198 14.33 -4.21 4.93
CA LEU A 198 13.17 -5.02 5.30
C LEU A 198 13.43 -6.51 5.15
N LEU A 199 14.11 -6.94 4.10
CA LEU A 199 14.54 -8.34 3.94
C LEU A 199 15.52 -8.75 5.04
N TYR A 200 16.43 -7.86 5.42
CA TYR A 200 17.35 -8.11 6.52
C TYR A 200 16.61 -8.27 7.86
N ILE A 201 15.65 -7.38 8.16
CA ILE A 201 14.78 -7.52 9.34
C ILE A 201 13.99 -8.84 9.29
N SER A 202 13.48 -9.21 8.11
CA SER A 202 12.77 -10.47 7.91
C SER A 202 13.65 -11.69 8.20
N SER A 203 14.93 -11.65 7.78
CA SER A 203 15.90 -12.73 8.04
C SER A 203 16.24 -12.87 9.54
N LEU A 204 16.29 -11.75 10.27
CA LEU A 204 16.49 -11.74 11.72
C LEU A 204 15.30 -12.37 12.45
N LEU A 205 14.08 -12.14 11.96
CA LEU A 205 12.85 -12.67 12.55
C LEU A 205 12.71 -14.19 12.35
N SER A 206 13.05 -14.69 11.15
CA SER A 206 12.86 -16.09 10.78
C SER A 206 14.07 -16.98 11.12
N GLN A 207 15.19 -16.40 11.58
CA GLN A 207 16.50 -17.03 11.81
C GLN A 207 17.00 -17.95 10.67
N SER A 208 16.43 -17.82 9.47
CA SER A 208 16.67 -18.67 8.31
C SER A 208 16.45 -17.84 7.05
N TRP A 209 17.15 -18.19 5.98
CA TRP A 209 16.96 -17.62 4.65
C TRP A 209 15.99 -18.45 3.80
N ASP A 210 15.37 -19.48 4.37
CA ASP A 210 14.48 -20.43 3.69
C ASP A 210 13.20 -19.77 3.15
N PHE A 211 12.82 -18.60 3.67
CA PHE A 211 11.71 -17.81 3.14
C PHE A 211 11.99 -17.25 1.75
N VAL A 212 13.26 -17.03 1.36
CA VAL A 212 13.62 -16.49 0.05
C VAL A 212 13.30 -17.49 -1.07
N PRO A 213 13.77 -18.75 -1.05
CA PRO A 213 13.35 -19.72 -2.05
C PRO A 213 11.84 -19.97 -2.01
N ALA A 214 11.21 -20.10 -0.83
CA ALA A 214 9.78 -20.34 -0.72
C ALA A 214 8.88 -19.19 -1.26
N SER A 215 9.37 -17.94 -1.24
CA SER A 215 8.64 -16.77 -1.74
C SER A 215 8.98 -16.39 -3.18
N PHE A 216 10.18 -16.75 -3.68
CA PHE A 216 10.67 -16.36 -5.02
C PHE A 216 10.74 -17.52 -6.02
N TYR A 217 10.86 -18.76 -5.56
CA TYR A 217 10.92 -19.96 -6.40
C TYR A 217 9.74 -20.86 -6.06
N PHE A 218 8.75 -20.90 -6.97
CA PHE A 218 7.75 -21.97 -6.95
C PHE A 218 8.43 -23.26 -7.42
N THR A 219 8.58 -24.23 -6.52
CA THR A 219 8.80 -25.65 -6.84
C THR A 219 7.72 -26.47 -6.19
#